data_AF-A0AAN8X797-F1
#
_entry.id   AF-A0AAN8X797-F1
#
_cell.length_a   1.000
_cell.length_b   1.000
_cell.length_c   1.000
_cell.angle_alpha   90.00
_cell.angle_beta   90.00
_cell.angle_gamma   90.00
#
_symmetry.space_group_name_H-M   'P 1'
#
loop_
_entity.id
_entity.type
_entity.pdbx_description
1 polymer ?
#
loop_
_entity_poly.entity_id
_entity_poly.type
_entity_poly.pdbx_seq_one_letter_code
_entity_poly.pdbx_strand_id
1 'polypeptide(L)'
;MIPMERKNLTFWYKFIELQYKMLFNNQENVAGHMYASEPLDWLFLKRGVAYWISSNSNAQIHFIGNVVTWISGTLGLLSYLGLFVVYLLRRQRACYDLPEQAWNKFCTVGEVLGVGYAVHYLPYFLVDRTLFLHHYMPAYMFKLCLLAAMVEHGHYLLADYLKASKLAKLYIAIVGLWLASILYVFWFFSPVTYGVADLTADQVMSMAWRDTWDLIIHK
;
A
#
# COMPACT_ATOMS: atom_id res chain seq x y z
N MET A 1 6.75 27.64 35.42
CA MET A 1 5.46 28.20 35.89
C MET A 1 4.46 28.11 34.75
N ILE A 2 3.32 27.45 34.97
CA ILE A 2 2.20 27.48 34.01
C ILE A 2 1.52 28.85 34.13
N PRO A 3 1.31 29.61 33.04
CA PRO A 3 0.69 30.93 33.12
C PRO A 3 -0.71 30.83 33.73
N MET A 4 -0.97 31.59 34.80
CA MET A 4 -2.26 31.62 35.50
C MET A 4 -3.27 32.59 34.85
N GLU A 5 -2.79 33.49 33.98
CA GLU A 5 -3.63 34.45 33.26
C GLU A 5 -3.76 34.10 31.78
N ARG A 6 -4.98 34.25 31.25
CA ARG A 6 -5.29 34.00 29.84
C ARG A 6 -4.65 35.08 28.96
N LYS A 7 -3.68 34.71 28.14
CA LYS A 7 -3.18 35.58 27.06
C LYS A 7 -4.21 35.69 25.94
N ASN A 8 -4.57 36.92 25.56
CA ASN A 8 -5.38 37.19 24.37
C ASN A 8 -4.45 37.30 23.16
N LEU A 9 -4.43 36.27 22.33
CA LEU A 9 -3.70 36.25 21.06
C LEU A 9 -4.67 36.52 19.91
N THR A 10 -4.18 37.18 18.85
CA THR A 10 -4.92 37.23 17.58
C THR A 10 -4.94 35.84 16.95
N PHE A 11 -5.86 35.63 16.00
CA PHE A 11 -5.94 34.39 15.23
C PHE A 11 -4.59 34.01 14.60
N TRP A 12 -3.92 34.95 13.91
CA TRP A 12 -2.66 34.68 13.22
C TRP A 12 -1.52 34.31 14.17
N TYR A 13 -1.42 34.98 15.32
CA TYR A 13 -0.44 34.60 16.33
C TYR A 13 -0.71 33.20 16.87
N LYS A 14 -1.98 32.87 17.13
CA LYS A 14 -2.35 31.53 17.61
C LYS A 14 -2.11 30.45 16.54
N PHE A 15 -2.38 30.77 15.27
CA PHE A 15 -2.15 29.88 14.14
C PHE A 15 -0.65 29.59 13.98
N ILE A 16 0.21 30.62 13.95
CA ILE A 16 1.65 30.45 13.82
C ILE A 16 2.22 29.68 15.03
N GLU A 17 1.78 30.02 16.25
CA GLU A 17 2.16 29.29 17.47
C GLU A 17 1.82 27.80 17.34
N LEU A 18 0.63 27.48 16.82
CA LEU A 18 0.20 26.10 16.61
C LEU A 18 1.04 25.39 15.56
N GLN A 19 1.30 26.00 14.40
CA GLN A 19 2.12 25.39 13.33
C GLN A 19 3.54 25.13 13.80
N TYR A 20 4.15 26.06 14.54
CA TYR A 20 5.47 25.86 15.14
C TYR A 20 5.48 24.64 16.08
N LYS A 21 4.47 24.52 16.94
CA LYS A 21 4.33 23.37 17.84
C LYS A 21 4.05 22.06 17.13
N MET A 22 3.35 22.08 16.00
CA MET A 22 3.14 20.87 15.18
C MET A 22 4.42 20.44 14.47
N LEU A 23 5.21 21.39 13.96
CA LEU A 23 6.44 21.10 13.21
C LEU A 23 7.59 20.65 14.12
N PHE A 24 7.75 21.29 15.28
CA PHE A 24 8.81 21.02 16.25
C PHE A 24 8.27 20.31 17.50
N ASN A 25 7.29 19.43 17.31
CA ASN A 25 6.75 18.66 18.42
C ASN A 25 7.82 17.66 18.90
N ASN A 26 8.40 17.90 20.08
CA ASN A 26 9.19 16.91 20.80
C ASN A 26 8.26 15.87 21.45
N GLN A 27 7.36 15.26 20.67
CA GLN A 27 6.71 14.05 21.14
C GLN A 27 7.83 13.05 21.35
N GLU A 28 8.00 12.60 22.60
CA GLU A 28 8.78 11.42 22.89
C GLU A 28 8.28 10.33 21.95
N ASN A 29 9.08 10.00 20.95
CA ASN A 29 8.85 8.82 20.15
C ASN A 29 8.70 7.69 21.16
N VAL A 30 7.50 7.13 21.27
CA VAL A 30 7.27 5.94 22.09
C VAL A 30 7.99 4.81 21.35
N ALA A 31 9.30 4.75 21.60
CA ALA A 31 10.19 3.77 21.04
C ALA A 31 9.73 2.40 21.56
N GLY A 32 9.52 1.45 20.66
CA GLY A 32 9.18 0.08 21.04
C GLY A 32 7.70 -0.26 21.16
N HIS A 33 6.79 0.46 20.49
CA HIS A 33 5.43 -0.05 20.34
C HIS A 33 5.46 -1.39 19.58
N MET A 34 4.82 -2.44 20.12
CA MET A 34 4.91 -3.81 19.62
C MET A 34 4.49 -3.98 18.15
N TYR A 35 3.51 -3.21 17.70
CA TYR A 35 3.02 -3.20 16.31
C TYR A 35 3.72 -2.16 15.41
N ALA A 36 4.80 -1.53 15.87
CA ALA A 36 5.58 -0.65 15.02
C ALA A 36 6.21 -1.43 13.86
N SER A 37 6.40 -0.74 12.73
CA SER A 37 6.92 -1.33 11.49
C SER A 37 7.74 -0.32 10.73
N GLU A 38 8.74 -0.81 10.00
CA GLU A 38 9.61 0.04 9.19
C GLU A 38 9.10 0.18 7.75
N PRO A 39 9.51 1.24 7.01
CA PRO A 39 9.10 1.42 5.62
C PRO A 39 9.32 0.19 4.72
N LEU A 40 10.45 -0.51 4.89
CA LEU A 40 10.76 -1.72 4.13
C LEU A 40 9.84 -2.91 4.46
N ASP A 41 9.28 -2.96 5.66
CA ASP A 41 8.33 -4.01 6.06
C ASP A 41 7.01 -3.89 5.31
N TRP A 42 6.65 -2.68 4.89
CA TRP A 42 5.40 -2.41 4.20
C TRP A 42 5.38 -2.98 2.78
N LEU A 43 6.51 -3.09 2.08
CA LEU A 43 6.53 -3.59 0.69
C LEU A 43 5.98 -5.01 0.56
N PHE A 44 6.21 -5.82 1.59
CA PHE A 44 5.86 -7.23 1.61
C PHE A 44 4.81 -7.56 2.66
N LEU A 45 4.17 -6.57 3.31
CA LEU A 45 3.21 -6.82 4.37
C LEU A 45 3.80 -7.73 5.46
N LYS A 46 4.97 -7.37 6.00
CA LYS A 46 5.62 -8.20 7.03
C LYS A 46 4.86 -8.17 8.34
N ARG A 47 4.36 -7.02 8.79
CA ARG A 47 3.66 -6.87 10.06
C ARG A 47 2.23 -6.38 9.85
N GLY A 48 1.30 -6.90 10.65
CA GLY A 48 -0.04 -6.36 10.84
C GLY A 48 -0.12 -5.49 12.09
N VAL A 49 -1.29 -4.89 12.33
CA VAL A 49 -1.56 -4.13 13.57
C VAL A 49 -2.88 -4.63 14.17
N ALA A 50 -2.86 -5.11 15.42
CA ALA A 50 -4.10 -5.39 16.13
C ALA A 50 -4.76 -4.08 16.57
N TYR A 51 -6.02 -3.86 16.18
CA TYR A 51 -6.80 -2.70 16.61
C TYR A 51 -7.70 -3.01 17.81
N TRP A 52 -8.23 -4.23 17.86
CA TRP A 52 -9.11 -4.66 18.95
C TRP A 52 -9.05 -6.16 19.12
N ILE A 53 -9.15 -6.62 20.37
CA ILE A 53 -9.18 -8.03 20.74
C ILE A 53 -10.23 -8.15 21.85
N SER A 54 -11.16 -9.10 21.69
CA SER A 54 -12.15 -9.42 22.70
C SER A 54 -11.47 -9.96 23.96
N SER A 55 -11.94 -9.57 25.15
CA SER A 55 -11.38 -10.11 26.40
C SER A 55 -11.82 -11.55 26.69
N ASN A 56 -12.93 -11.98 26.09
CA ASN A 56 -13.63 -13.22 26.46
C ASN A 56 -13.74 -14.22 25.31
N SER A 57 -13.25 -13.88 24.11
CA SER A 57 -13.34 -14.70 22.92
C SER A 57 -12.18 -14.43 21.96
N ASN A 58 -12.04 -15.22 20.90
CA ASN A 58 -11.02 -15.01 19.86
C ASN A 58 -11.40 -13.95 18.82
N ALA A 59 -12.51 -13.22 19.01
CA ALA A 59 -12.88 -12.14 18.12
C ALA A 59 -11.82 -11.04 18.17
N GLN A 60 -11.35 -10.62 17.01
CA GLN A 60 -10.26 -9.65 16.88
C GLN A 60 -10.43 -8.81 15.61
N ILE A 61 -10.03 -7.54 15.66
CA ILE A 61 -9.91 -6.64 14.51
C ILE A 61 -8.43 -6.42 14.26
N HIS A 62 -7.95 -6.92 13.12
CA HIS A 62 -6.57 -6.80 12.70
C HIS A 62 -6.45 -6.05 11.38
N PHE A 63 -5.52 -5.12 11.34
CA PHE A 63 -5.14 -4.43 10.14
C PHE A 63 -4.10 -5.23 9.37
N ILE A 64 -4.59 -6.03 8.43
CA ILE A 64 -3.78 -6.84 7.53
C ILE A 64 -4.25 -6.55 6.11
N GLY A 65 -3.28 -6.28 5.23
CA GLY A 65 -3.54 -6.06 3.83
C GLY A 65 -3.95 -7.34 3.09
N ASN A 66 -4.64 -7.19 1.96
CA ASN A 66 -4.88 -8.33 1.08
C ASN A 66 -3.58 -8.71 0.35
N VAL A 67 -2.97 -9.85 0.73
CA VAL A 67 -1.66 -10.30 0.22
C VAL A 67 -1.58 -10.32 -1.30
N VAL A 68 -2.66 -10.74 -1.97
CA VAL A 68 -2.69 -10.83 -3.43
C VAL A 68 -2.49 -9.44 -4.03
N THR A 69 -3.29 -8.46 -3.59
CA THR A 69 -3.15 -7.07 -4.03
C THR A 69 -1.83 -6.43 -3.62
N TRP A 70 -1.29 -6.85 -2.47
CA TRP A 70 -0.05 -6.30 -1.94
C TRP A 70 1.16 -6.70 -2.78
N ILE A 71 1.29 -8.00 -3.03
CA ILE A 71 2.35 -8.57 -3.86
C ILE A 71 2.17 -8.13 -5.32
N SER A 72 0.95 -8.22 -5.86
CA SER A 72 0.70 -7.80 -7.24
C SER A 72 0.99 -6.31 -7.44
N GLY A 73 0.66 -5.45 -6.47
CA GLY A 73 1.00 -4.03 -6.53
C GLY A 73 2.52 -3.79 -6.57
N THR A 74 3.28 -4.53 -5.76
CA THR A 74 4.75 -4.47 -5.78
C THR A 74 5.33 -4.96 -7.12
N LEU A 75 4.79 -6.06 -7.67
CA LEU A 75 5.16 -6.54 -9.01
C LEU A 75 4.77 -5.55 -10.11
N GLY A 76 3.62 -4.89 -9.99
CA GLY A 76 3.15 -3.83 -10.90
C GLY A 76 4.11 -2.65 -10.92
N LEU A 77 4.56 -2.19 -9.75
CA LEU A 77 5.56 -1.13 -9.65
C LEU A 77 6.91 -1.53 -10.28
N LEU A 78 7.42 -2.73 -9.97
CA LEU A 78 8.69 -3.21 -10.52
C LEU A 78 8.61 -3.42 -12.04
N SER A 79 7.50 -3.95 -12.54
CA SER A 79 7.28 -4.14 -13.98
C SER A 79 7.16 -2.80 -14.71
N TYR A 80 6.50 -1.79 -14.12
CA TYR A 80 6.48 -0.44 -14.67
C TYR A 80 7.91 0.13 -14.80
N LEU A 81 8.70 0.09 -13.71
CA LEU A 81 10.07 0.59 -13.71
C LEU A 81 10.95 -0.14 -14.74
N GLY A 82 10.84 -1.47 -14.81
CA GLY A 82 11.57 -2.28 -15.77
C GLY A 82 11.21 -1.93 -17.22
N LEU A 83 9.92 -1.85 -17.54
CA LEU A 83 9.47 -1.46 -18.88
C LEU A 83 9.85 -0.03 -19.23
N PHE A 84 9.75 0.91 -18.27
CA PHE A 84 10.15 2.29 -18.48
C PHE A 84 11.63 2.40 -18.87
N VAL A 85 12.51 1.71 -18.13
CA VAL A 85 13.95 1.66 -18.47
C VAL A 85 14.17 1.03 -19.85
N VAL A 86 13.51 -0.08 -20.16
CA VAL A 86 13.64 -0.75 -21.47
C VAL A 86 13.19 0.19 -22.61
N TYR A 87 12.03 0.83 -22.48
CA TYR A 87 11.54 1.75 -23.50
C TYR A 87 12.44 2.98 -23.65
N LEU A 88 12.93 3.57 -22.55
CA LEU A 88 13.86 4.69 -22.60
C LEU A 88 15.15 4.31 -23.35
N LEU A 89 15.76 3.18 -23.01
CA LEU A 89 17.01 2.71 -23.64
C LEU A 89 16.82 2.41 -25.13
N ARG A 90 15.68 1.81 -25.51
CA ARG A 90 15.35 1.51 -26.91
C ARG A 90 15.08 2.79 -27.70
N ARG A 91 14.35 3.74 -27.12
CA ARG A 91 14.09 5.04 -27.75
C ARG A 91 15.36 5.86 -27.94
N GLN A 92 16.30 5.79 -26.99
CA GLN A 92 17.63 6.41 -27.13
C GLN A 92 18.46 5.81 -28.28
N ARG A 93 18.18 4.55 -28.66
CA ARG A 93 18.73 3.89 -29.85
C ARG A 93 17.89 4.11 -31.12
N ALA A 94 16.98 5.09 -31.09
CA ALA A 94 16.02 5.38 -32.15
C ALA A 94 15.07 4.20 -32.49
N CYS A 95 14.86 3.26 -31.57
CA CYS A 95 13.85 2.22 -31.68
C CYS A 95 12.57 2.67 -30.96
N TYR A 96 11.55 3.07 -31.72
CA TYR A 96 10.27 3.54 -31.19
C TYR A 96 9.26 2.39 -31.13
N ASP A 97 9.26 1.65 -30.02
CA ASP A 97 8.39 0.47 -29.85
C ASP A 97 6.90 0.84 -29.80
N LEU A 98 6.57 1.96 -29.14
CA LEU A 98 5.21 2.42 -28.94
C LEU A 98 4.91 3.62 -29.85
N PRO A 99 3.68 3.73 -30.40
CA PRO A 99 3.21 4.98 -30.97
C PRO A 99 3.29 6.13 -29.96
N GLU A 100 3.51 7.35 -30.44
CA GLU A 100 3.75 8.54 -29.58
C GLU A 100 2.65 8.73 -28.53
N GLN A 101 1.40 8.51 -28.90
CA GLN A 101 0.26 8.63 -27.98
C GLN A 101 0.32 7.59 -26.84
N ALA A 102 0.67 6.34 -27.14
CA ALA A 102 0.80 5.28 -26.15
C ALA A 102 2.00 5.51 -25.24
N TRP A 103 3.12 5.99 -25.81
CA TRP A 103 4.29 6.42 -25.04
C TRP A 103 3.97 7.55 -24.07
N ASN A 104 3.29 8.61 -24.54
CA ASN A 104 2.91 9.75 -23.69
C ASN A 104 1.97 9.32 -22.56
N LYS A 105 0.98 8.47 -22.85
CA LYS A 105 0.12 7.88 -21.81
C LYS A 105 0.93 7.09 -20.78
N PHE A 106 1.88 6.27 -21.21
CA PHE A 106 2.74 5.48 -20.32
C PHE A 106 3.64 6.37 -19.43
N CYS A 107 4.14 7.48 -19.97
CA CYS A 107 4.90 8.48 -19.19
C CYS A 107 4.02 9.19 -18.17
N THR A 108 2.85 9.70 -18.59
CA THR A 108 1.90 10.36 -17.68
C THR A 108 1.46 9.45 -16.53
N VAL A 109 1.27 8.15 -16.79
CA VAL A 109 1.01 7.15 -15.75
C VAL A 109 2.14 7.11 -14.70
N GLY A 110 3.40 7.12 -15.12
CA GLY A 110 4.54 7.17 -14.19
C GLY A 110 4.67 8.50 -13.45
N GLU A 111 4.49 9.60 -14.18
CA GLU A 111 4.55 10.95 -13.61
C GLU A 111 3.49 11.16 -12.53
N VAL A 112 2.27 10.66 -12.74
CA VAL A 112 1.19 10.82 -11.76
C VAL A 112 1.26 9.74 -10.68
N LEU A 113 1.27 8.46 -11.07
CA LEU A 113 1.11 7.35 -10.14
C LEU A 113 2.45 6.87 -9.55
N GLY A 114 3.51 6.84 -10.35
CA GLY A 114 4.85 6.47 -9.89
C GLY A 114 5.46 7.53 -8.96
N VAL A 115 5.39 8.81 -9.35
CA VAL A 115 5.84 9.90 -8.48
C VAL A 115 4.91 10.07 -7.29
N GLY A 116 3.59 9.93 -7.48
CA GLY A 116 2.61 9.91 -6.38
C GLY A 116 2.95 8.84 -5.34
N TYR A 117 3.29 7.63 -5.78
CA TYR A 117 3.80 6.57 -4.91
C TYR A 117 5.07 6.99 -4.17
N ALA A 118 6.08 7.51 -4.89
CA ALA A 118 7.37 7.90 -4.31
C ALA A 118 7.24 9.01 -3.27
N VAL A 119 6.47 10.06 -3.55
CA VAL A 119 6.23 11.19 -2.63
C VAL A 119 5.52 10.73 -1.35
N HIS A 120 4.65 9.72 -1.43
CA HIS A 120 3.95 9.19 -0.25
C HIS A 120 4.71 8.06 0.45
N TYR A 121 5.86 7.61 -0.06
CA TYR A 121 6.62 6.50 0.52
C TYR A 121 8.01 6.92 1.00
N LEU A 122 8.76 7.64 0.18
CA LEU A 122 10.15 8.02 0.46
C LEU A 122 10.34 8.90 1.70
N PRO A 123 9.45 9.87 2.03
CA PRO A 123 9.64 10.68 3.22
C PRO A 123 9.73 9.87 4.51
N TYR A 124 9.07 8.71 4.59
CA TYR A 124 9.10 7.88 5.80
C TYR A 124 10.45 7.26 6.11
N PHE A 125 11.39 7.24 5.15
CA PHE A 125 12.78 6.84 5.41
C PHE A 125 13.60 7.94 6.11
N LEU A 126 13.10 9.19 6.09
CA LEU A 126 13.77 10.35 6.64
C LEU A 126 13.15 10.82 7.97
N VAL A 127 12.05 10.19 8.39
CA VAL A 127 11.35 10.55 9.62
C VAL A 127 11.78 9.63 10.73
N ASP A 128 12.38 10.20 11.77
CA ASP A 128 12.73 9.50 13.00
C ASP A 128 11.53 9.55 13.97
N ARG A 129 10.54 8.68 13.74
CA ARG A 129 9.40 8.47 14.64
C ARG A 129 8.86 7.06 14.58
N THR A 130 8.02 6.68 15.54
CA THR A 130 7.32 5.38 15.50
C THR A 130 6.35 5.34 14.32
N LEU A 131 6.55 4.38 13.41
CA LEU A 131 5.73 4.21 12.21
C LEU A 131 4.93 2.91 12.25
N PHE A 132 3.85 2.91 11.49
CA PHE A 132 2.86 1.83 11.41
C PHE A 132 2.43 1.62 9.96
N LEU A 133 1.92 0.44 9.65
CA LEU A 133 1.47 0.08 8.30
C LEU A 133 0.50 1.09 7.66
N HIS A 134 -0.33 1.78 8.45
CA HIS A 134 -1.31 2.74 7.90
C HIS A 134 -0.65 3.95 7.25
N HIS A 135 0.59 4.29 7.63
CA HIS A 135 1.38 5.34 7.00
C HIS A 135 1.64 5.05 5.52
N TYR A 136 1.72 3.77 5.14
CA TYR A 136 1.92 3.33 3.77
C TYR A 136 0.66 3.42 2.90
N MET A 137 -0.54 3.52 3.49
CA MET A 137 -1.80 3.43 2.74
C MET A 137 -1.94 4.44 1.60
N PRO A 138 -1.54 5.72 1.74
CA PRO A 138 -1.56 6.66 0.63
C PRO A 138 -0.68 6.21 -0.53
N ALA A 139 0.57 5.79 -0.26
CA ALA A 139 1.45 5.25 -1.30
C ALA A 139 0.86 3.98 -1.92
N TYR A 140 0.30 3.09 -1.09
CA TYR A 140 -0.34 1.87 -1.52
C TYR A 140 -1.48 2.11 -2.51
N MET A 141 -2.29 3.16 -2.34
CA MET A 141 -3.34 3.53 -3.30
C MET A 141 -2.76 3.87 -4.68
N PHE A 142 -1.72 4.71 -4.73
CA PHE A 142 -1.02 5.01 -6.01
C PHE A 142 -0.44 3.74 -6.64
N LYS A 143 0.12 2.84 -5.82
CA LYS A 143 0.65 1.55 -6.27
C LYS A 143 -0.43 0.67 -6.91
N LEU A 144 -1.65 0.64 -6.35
CA LEU A 144 -2.77 -0.12 -6.92
C LEU A 144 -3.30 0.50 -8.22
N CYS A 145 -3.39 1.84 -8.29
CA CYS A 145 -3.74 2.52 -9.54
C CYS A 145 -2.69 2.24 -10.63
N LEU A 146 -1.41 2.26 -10.28
CA LEU A 146 -0.31 1.93 -11.20
C LEU A 146 -0.42 0.47 -11.67
N LEU A 147 -0.75 -0.46 -10.77
CA LEU A 147 -1.01 -1.85 -11.15
C LEU A 147 -2.15 -1.95 -12.16
N ALA A 148 -3.27 -1.25 -11.95
CA ALA A 148 -4.38 -1.26 -12.91
C ALA A 148 -3.96 -0.73 -14.28
N ALA A 149 -3.18 0.36 -14.32
CA ALA A 149 -2.61 0.90 -15.56
C ALA A 149 -1.65 -0.10 -16.24
N MET A 150 -0.87 -0.85 -15.47
CA MET A 150 0.01 -1.90 -15.98
C MET A 150 -0.76 -3.11 -16.52
N VAL A 151 -1.90 -3.44 -15.93
CA VAL A 151 -2.80 -4.48 -16.47
C VAL A 151 -3.37 -4.05 -17.82
N GLU A 152 -3.83 -2.80 -17.93
CA GLU A 152 -4.29 -2.24 -19.20
C GLU A 152 -3.18 -2.22 -20.26
N HIS A 153 -1.97 -1.78 -19.88
CA HIS A 153 -0.81 -1.74 -20.77
C HIS A 153 -0.40 -3.15 -21.23
N GLY A 154 -0.42 -4.14 -20.33
CA GLY A 154 -0.15 -5.53 -20.68
C GLY A 154 -1.14 -6.08 -21.71
N HIS A 155 -2.43 -5.78 -21.55
CA HIS A 155 -3.44 -6.13 -22.55
C HIS A 155 -3.19 -5.43 -23.89
N TYR A 156 -2.91 -4.12 -23.88
CA TYR A 156 -2.58 -3.36 -25.09
C TYR A 156 -1.39 -3.96 -25.84
N LEU A 157 -0.33 -4.35 -25.13
CA LEU A 157 0.83 -4.98 -25.75
C LEU A 157 0.49 -6.30 -26.45
N LEU A 158 -0.40 -7.11 -25.86
CA LEU A 158 -0.78 -8.40 -26.44
C LEU A 158 -1.78 -8.24 -27.60
N ALA A 159 -2.80 -7.39 -27.42
CA ALA A 159 -3.92 -7.25 -28.34
C ALA A 159 -3.61 -6.35 -29.53
N ASP A 160 -3.02 -5.18 -29.29
CA ASP A 160 -2.85 -4.13 -30.29
C ASP A 160 -1.44 -4.14 -30.88
N TYR A 161 -0.42 -4.27 -30.04
CA TYR A 161 0.97 -4.23 -30.47
C TYR A 161 1.42 -5.57 -31.11
N LEU A 162 1.30 -6.68 -30.38
CA LEU A 162 1.68 -8.02 -30.87
C LEU A 162 0.59 -8.67 -31.73
N LYS A 163 -0.64 -8.16 -31.72
CA LYS A 163 -1.81 -8.71 -32.42
C LYS A 163 -2.06 -10.19 -32.10
N ALA A 164 -1.69 -10.63 -30.90
CA ALA A 164 -1.76 -12.01 -30.44
C ALA A 164 -3.10 -12.29 -29.75
N SER A 165 -4.19 -12.32 -30.53
CA SER A 165 -5.57 -12.40 -30.01
C SER A 165 -5.85 -13.56 -29.05
N LYS A 166 -5.23 -14.73 -29.27
CA LYS A 166 -5.34 -15.88 -28.35
C LYS A 166 -4.67 -15.59 -27.01
N LEU A 167 -3.49 -14.97 -27.01
CA LEU A 167 -2.77 -14.60 -25.80
C LEU A 167 -3.48 -13.46 -25.07
N ALA A 168 -4.04 -12.48 -25.78
CA ALA A 168 -4.83 -11.41 -25.16
C ALA A 168 -6.08 -11.93 -24.44
N LYS A 169 -6.79 -12.91 -25.03
CA LYS A 169 -7.93 -13.58 -24.37
C LYS A 169 -7.50 -14.38 -23.14
N LEU A 170 -6.39 -15.11 -23.24
CA LEU A 170 -5.81 -15.83 -22.11
C LEU A 170 -5.41 -14.86 -20.98
N TYR A 171 -4.82 -13.72 -21.34
CA TYR A 171 -4.45 -12.67 -20.40
C TYR A 171 -5.67 -12.13 -19.63
N ILE A 172 -6.77 -11.82 -20.32
CA ILE A 172 -8.03 -11.40 -19.67
C ILE A 172 -8.54 -12.49 -18.72
N ALA A 173 -8.49 -13.76 -19.11
CA ALA A 173 -8.91 -14.86 -18.23
C ALA A 173 -8.04 -14.94 -16.97
N ILE A 174 -6.73 -14.76 -17.10
CA ILE A 174 -5.78 -14.71 -15.97
C ILE A 174 -6.08 -13.51 -15.06
N VAL A 175 -6.34 -12.33 -15.62
CA VAL A 175 -6.74 -11.13 -14.86
C VAL A 175 -8.05 -11.39 -14.12
N GLY A 176 -9.03 -12.04 -14.74
CA GLY A 176 -10.28 -12.44 -14.10
C GLY A 176 -10.08 -13.39 -12.92
N LEU A 177 -9.22 -14.41 -13.08
CA LEU A 177 -8.86 -15.33 -12.00
C LEU A 177 -8.12 -14.60 -10.85
N TRP A 178 -7.24 -13.66 -11.19
CA TRP A 178 -6.57 -12.81 -10.22
C TRP A 178 -7.54 -11.91 -9.44
N LEU A 179 -8.54 -11.31 -10.09
CA LEU A 179 -9.60 -10.57 -9.40
C LEU A 179 -10.44 -11.47 -8.48
N ALA A 180 -10.75 -12.70 -8.92
CA ALA A 180 -11.47 -13.66 -8.09
C ALA A 180 -10.66 -14.06 -6.84
N SER A 181 -9.34 -14.21 -6.95
CA SER A 181 -8.49 -14.52 -5.78
C SER A 181 -8.41 -13.35 -4.79
N ILE A 182 -8.46 -12.10 -5.25
CA ILE A 182 -8.58 -10.93 -4.37
C ILE A 182 -9.86 -11.01 -3.53
N LEU A 183 -11.01 -11.29 -4.17
CA LEU A 183 -12.30 -11.43 -3.50
C LEU A 183 -12.29 -12.60 -2.51
N TYR A 184 -11.69 -13.73 -2.89
CA TYR A 184 -11.54 -14.88 -2.01
C TYR A 184 -10.72 -14.54 -0.75
N VAL A 185 -9.56 -13.88 -0.90
CA VAL A 185 -8.72 -13.47 0.23
C VAL A 185 -9.46 -12.48 1.12
N PHE A 186 -10.18 -11.52 0.54
CA PHE A 186 -11.01 -10.59 1.31
C PHE A 186 -12.09 -11.33 2.12
N TRP A 187 -12.81 -12.26 1.49
CA TRP A 187 -13.82 -13.07 2.17
C TRP A 187 -13.20 -13.89 3.31
N PHE A 188 -12.06 -14.53 3.08
CA PHE A 188 -11.36 -15.36 4.06
C PHE A 188 -10.89 -14.54 5.28
N PHE A 189 -10.35 -13.34 5.08
CA PHE A 189 -9.91 -12.43 6.16
C PHE A 189 -11.03 -11.49 6.68
N SER A 190 -12.26 -11.59 6.15
CA SER A 190 -13.37 -10.75 6.59
C SER A 190 -13.69 -10.88 8.10
N PRO A 191 -13.59 -12.05 8.76
CA PRO A 191 -13.88 -12.16 10.19
C PRO A 191 -12.95 -11.28 11.05
N VAL A 192 -11.65 -11.25 10.72
CA VAL A 192 -10.67 -10.42 11.44
C VAL A 192 -10.64 -8.97 10.97
N THR A 193 -11.32 -8.65 9.86
CA THR A 193 -11.49 -7.27 9.41
C THR A 193 -12.67 -6.59 10.09
N TYR A 194 -13.78 -7.33 10.25
CA TYR A 194 -15.02 -6.80 10.84
C TYR A 194 -15.16 -7.09 12.34
N GLY A 195 -14.42 -8.05 12.90
CA GLY A 195 -14.50 -8.42 14.32
C GLY A 195 -15.81 -9.09 14.72
N VAL A 196 -16.56 -9.66 13.77
CA VAL A 196 -17.95 -10.13 13.98
C VAL A 196 -18.03 -11.60 14.42
N ALA A 197 -16.98 -12.40 14.21
CA ALA A 197 -17.03 -13.84 14.50
C ALA A 197 -16.11 -14.23 15.66
N ASP A 198 -16.64 -15.04 16.57
CA ASP A 198 -15.84 -15.78 17.54
C ASP A 198 -15.16 -16.95 16.82
N LEU A 199 -13.91 -16.72 16.40
CA LEU A 199 -13.12 -17.71 15.68
C LEU A 199 -12.68 -18.85 16.62
N THR A 200 -12.59 -20.07 16.11
CA THR A 200 -11.89 -21.13 16.84
C THR A 200 -10.37 -20.92 16.77
N ALA A 201 -9.61 -21.51 17.69
CA ALA A 201 -8.15 -21.46 17.64
C ALA A 201 -7.61 -21.96 16.28
N ASP A 202 -8.18 -23.04 15.74
CA ASP A 202 -7.79 -23.59 14.44
C ASP A 202 -8.07 -22.60 13.29
N GLN A 203 -9.19 -21.87 13.34
CA GLN A 203 -9.51 -20.85 12.34
C GLN A 203 -8.51 -19.70 12.40
N VAL A 204 -8.16 -19.21 13.59
CA VAL A 204 -7.12 -18.17 13.75
C VAL A 204 -5.78 -18.66 13.22
N MET A 205 -5.38 -19.90 13.54
CA MET A 205 -4.14 -20.51 13.02
C MET A 205 -4.15 -20.62 11.49
N SER A 206 -5.30 -20.95 10.88
CA SER A 206 -5.43 -21.03 9.42
C SER A 206 -5.25 -19.67 8.71
N MET A 207 -5.45 -18.57 9.44
CA MET A 207 -5.27 -17.20 8.95
C MET A 207 -3.85 -16.66 9.16
N ALA A 208 -3.00 -17.36 9.94
CA ALA A 208 -1.61 -17.00 10.17
C ALA A 208 -0.73 -17.37 8.96
N TRP A 209 -1.01 -16.78 7.79
CA TRP A 209 -0.23 -17.01 6.55
C TRP A 209 1.20 -16.49 6.64
N ARG A 210 1.47 -15.67 7.64
CA ARG A 210 2.80 -15.24 8.06
C ARG A 210 2.89 -15.24 9.57
N ASP A 211 3.99 -15.77 10.09
CA ASP A 211 4.24 -15.84 11.53
C ASP A 211 4.27 -14.45 12.18
N THR A 212 4.67 -13.43 11.42
CA THR A 212 4.85 -12.04 11.87
C THR A 212 3.55 -11.21 11.90
N TRP A 213 2.39 -11.82 11.66
CA TRP A 213 1.10 -11.13 11.73
C TRP A 213 0.45 -11.15 13.12
N ASP A 214 1.12 -11.77 14.10
CA ASP A 214 0.81 -11.69 15.54
C ASP A 214 -0.70 -11.83 15.86
N LEU A 215 -1.38 -12.77 15.20
CA LEU A 215 -2.79 -13.10 15.49
C LEU A 215 -2.89 -13.73 16.88
N ILE A 216 -3.86 -13.28 17.69
CA ILE A 216 -3.97 -13.69 19.08
C ILE A 216 -5.02 -14.79 19.24
N ILE A 217 -4.67 -15.81 20.02
CA ILE A 217 -5.54 -16.93 20.41
C ILE A 217 -5.72 -16.89 21.92
N HIS A 218 -6.96 -16.73 22.36
CA HIS A 218 -7.34 -16.95 23.75
C HIS A 218 -7.27 -18.44 24.07
N LYS A 219 -6.63 -18.75 25.21
CA LYS A 219 -6.57 -20.10 25.78
C LYS A 219 -7.78 -20.36 26.67
#